data_AF-A0AAJ0WCN2-F1
#
_entry.id   AF-A0AAJ0WCN2-F1
#
_cell.length_a   1.000
_cell.length_b   1.000
_cell.length_c   1.000
_cell.angle_alpha   90.00
_cell.angle_beta   90.00
_cell.angle_gamma   90.00
#
_symmetry.space_group_name_H-M   'P 1'
#
loop_
_entity.id
_entity.type
_entity.pdbx_description
1 polymer ?
#
loop_
_entity_poly.entity_id
_entity_poly.type
_entity_poly.pdbx_seq_one_letter_code
_entity_poly.pdbx_strand_id
1 'polypeptide(L)'
;MGYYQVLIDNKIVPENINEPFFDWVADKLGYFESTAGWANMILAYSIGFEPESIIWEEVFNHNITKEQHLRSLQIFYELVEQFKDEFESNKD
;
A
#
# COMPACT_ATOMS: atom_id res chain seq x y z
N MET A 1 -1.63 22.28 -2.01
CA MET A 1 -0.56 21.54 -2.69
C MET A 1 -0.53 20.17 -2.05
N GLY A 2 -0.46 19.07 -2.81
CA GLY A 2 -0.24 17.78 -2.14
C GLY A 2 0.98 17.94 -1.23
N TYR A 3 0.87 17.58 0.04
CA TYR A 3 1.92 17.85 1.04
C TYR A 3 3.29 17.43 0.52
N TYR A 4 3.34 16.39 -0.30
CA TYR A 4 4.54 15.84 -0.91
C TYR A 4 5.26 16.77 -1.91
N GLN A 5 4.55 17.43 -2.83
CA GLN A 5 5.18 18.33 -3.82
C GLN A 5 5.80 19.56 -3.15
N VAL A 6 5.18 20.05 -2.08
CA VAL A 6 5.77 21.12 -1.26
C VAL A 6 7.12 20.69 -0.70
N LEU A 7 7.24 19.44 -0.27
CA LEU A 7 8.48 18.91 0.29
C LEU A 7 9.56 18.75 -0.78
N ILE A 8 9.20 18.39 -2.02
CA ILE A 8 10.14 18.31 -3.15
C ILE A 8 10.59 19.72 -3.58
N ASP A 9 9.64 20.64 -3.80
CA ASP A 9 9.93 22.00 -4.29
C ASP A 9 10.77 22.82 -3.32
N ASN A 10 10.64 22.54 -2.01
CA ASN A 10 11.45 23.13 -0.96
C ASN A 10 12.73 22.33 -0.65
N LYS A 11 13.05 21.30 -1.46
CA LYS A 11 14.23 20.42 -1.33
C LYS A 11 14.33 19.70 0.01
N ILE A 12 13.20 19.41 0.65
CA ILE A 12 13.09 18.73 1.94
C ILE A 12 13.21 17.20 1.77
N VAL A 13 12.77 16.64 0.64
CA VAL A 13 12.96 15.22 0.26
C VAL A 13 13.57 15.12 -1.16
N PRO A 14 14.39 14.09 -1.44
CA PRO A 14 14.92 13.87 -2.78
C PRO A 14 13.79 13.55 -3.76
N GLU A 15 13.93 13.99 -5.01
CA GLU A 15 12.92 13.79 -6.08
C GLU A 15 12.59 12.31 -6.34
N ASN A 16 13.43 11.37 -5.89
CA ASN A 16 13.34 9.98 -6.26
C ASN A 16 13.09 9.05 -5.06
N ILE A 17 11.90 8.44 -5.11
CA ILE A 17 11.58 7.06 -4.69
C ILE A 17 10.98 6.91 -3.29
N ASN A 18 9.66 7.12 -3.24
CA ASN A 18 8.71 6.37 -2.39
C ASN A 18 7.45 5.93 -3.17
N GLU A 19 7.23 6.44 -4.39
CA GLU A 19 6.12 6.02 -5.25
C GLU A 19 6.17 4.56 -5.71
N PRO A 20 7.33 3.93 -5.98
CA PRO A 20 7.34 2.56 -6.49
C PRO A 20 6.73 1.55 -5.55
N PHE A 21 6.84 1.72 -4.22
CA PHE A 21 6.25 0.75 -3.29
C PHE A 21 4.72 0.83 -3.24
N PHE A 22 4.14 2.03 -3.28
CA PHE A 22 2.69 2.18 -3.14
C PHE A 22 1.94 1.65 -4.36
N ASP A 23 2.44 2.00 -5.55
CA ASP A 23 1.88 1.50 -6.81
C ASP A 23 2.19 0.00 -6.97
N TRP A 24 3.37 -0.45 -6.54
CA TRP A 24 3.68 -1.88 -6.50
C TRP A 24 2.75 -2.64 -5.55
N VAL A 25 2.41 -2.10 -4.37
CA VAL A 25 1.45 -2.76 -3.47
C VAL A 25 0.07 -2.86 -4.12
N ALA A 26 -0.39 -1.80 -4.80
CA ALA A 26 -1.65 -1.83 -5.52
C ALA A 26 -1.64 -2.93 -6.61
N ASP A 27 -0.63 -2.95 -7.47
CA ASP A 27 -0.45 -3.97 -8.52
C ASP A 27 -0.33 -5.38 -7.94
N LYS A 28 0.54 -5.57 -6.94
CA LYS A 28 0.82 -6.85 -6.29
C LYS A 28 -0.43 -7.45 -5.65
N LEU A 29 -1.29 -6.61 -5.10
CA LEU A 29 -2.54 -7.04 -4.47
C LEU A 29 -3.74 -6.99 -5.41
N GLY A 30 -3.58 -6.61 -6.68
CA GLY A 30 -4.65 -6.60 -7.68
C GLY A 30 -5.58 -5.39 -7.63
N TYR A 31 -5.20 -4.31 -6.95
CA TYR A 31 -5.94 -3.05 -6.97
C TYR A 31 -5.63 -2.25 -8.23
N PHE A 32 -6.67 -1.75 -8.89
CA PHE A 32 -6.53 -1.02 -10.14
C PHE A 32 -5.78 0.32 -9.97
N GLU A 33 -5.91 0.97 -8.80
CA GLU A 33 -5.23 2.21 -8.43
C GLU A 33 -5.12 2.33 -6.90
N SER A 34 -4.32 3.28 -6.39
CA SER A 34 -4.28 3.63 -4.95
C SER A 34 -5.56 4.37 -4.49
N THR A 35 -6.73 3.76 -4.67
CA THR A 35 -8.06 4.37 -4.49
C THR A 35 -8.38 4.84 -3.07
N ALA A 36 -7.76 4.24 -2.05
CA ALA A 36 -7.98 4.59 -0.63
C ALA A 36 -6.69 4.65 0.19
N GLY A 37 -5.52 4.59 -0.47
CA GLY A 37 -4.21 4.45 0.16
C GLY A 37 -3.82 2.99 0.43
N TRP A 38 -2.54 2.67 0.18
CA TRP A 38 -1.97 1.32 0.26
C TRP A 38 -2.18 0.62 1.61
N ALA A 39 -2.20 1.36 2.73
CA ALA A 39 -2.45 0.78 4.05
C ALA A 39 -3.86 0.19 4.17
N ASN A 40 -4.85 0.86 3.57
CA ASN A 40 -6.24 0.37 3.55
C ASN A 40 -6.40 -0.82 2.60
N MET A 41 -5.61 -0.89 1.53
CA MET A 41 -5.57 -2.05 0.62
C MET A 41 -5.04 -3.29 1.30
N ILE A 42 -3.93 -3.17 2.03
CA ILE A 42 -3.37 -4.28 2.81
C ILE A 42 -4.38 -4.75 3.86
N LEU A 43 -5.04 -3.81 4.55
CA LEU A 43 -6.07 -4.16 5.53
C LEU A 43 -7.25 -4.89 4.89
N ALA A 44 -7.83 -4.34 3.84
CA ALA A 44 -8.95 -4.93 3.11
C ALA A 44 -8.61 -6.34 2.58
N TYR A 45 -7.45 -6.48 1.96
CA TYR A 45 -6.94 -7.77 1.51
C TYR A 45 -6.76 -8.77 2.66
N SER A 46 -6.21 -8.31 3.80
CA SER A 46 -5.96 -9.17 4.96
C SER A 46 -7.21 -9.78 5.59
N ILE A 47 -8.38 -9.16 5.36
CA ILE A 47 -9.67 -9.59 5.90
C ILE A 47 -10.61 -10.15 4.82
N GLY A 48 -10.12 -10.33 3.59
CA GLY A 48 -10.82 -11.03 2.52
C GLY A 48 -11.73 -10.17 1.64
N PHE A 49 -11.54 -8.85 1.60
CA PHE A 49 -12.17 -8.04 0.57
C PHE A 49 -11.43 -8.21 -0.76
N GLU A 50 -12.18 -8.51 -1.80
CA GLU A 50 -11.64 -8.68 -3.16
C GLU A 50 -11.39 -7.31 -3.82
N PRO A 51 -10.17 -7.05 -4.33
CA PRO A 51 -9.82 -5.78 -4.97
C PRO A 51 -10.74 -5.37 -6.12
N GLU A 52 -11.15 -6.33 -6.96
CA GLU A 52 -11.93 -6.10 -8.19
C GLU A 52 -13.35 -5.58 -7.92
N SER A 53 -13.90 -5.91 -6.75
CA SER A 53 -15.28 -5.59 -6.36
C SER A 53 -15.34 -4.83 -5.03
N ILE A 54 -14.25 -4.20 -4.62
CA ILE A 54 -14.16 -3.56 -3.31
C ILE A 54 -15.11 -2.36 -3.21
N ILE A 55 -15.87 -2.30 -2.12
CA ILE A 55 -16.70 -1.15 -1.75
C ILE A 55 -16.08 -0.55 -0.49
N TRP A 56 -15.34 0.55 -0.62
CA TRP A 56 -14.59 1.14 0.50
C TRP A 56 -15.46 1.52 1.69
N GLU A 57 -16.71 1.93 1.46
CA GLU A 57 -17.66 2.21 2.54
C GLU A 57 -17.92 0.96 3.39
N GLU A 58 -17.99 -0.23 2.81
CA GLU A 58 -18.16 -1.48 3.56
C GLU A 58 -16.92 -1.82 4.37
N VAL A 59 -15.73 -1.59 3.81
CA VAL A 59 -14.45 -1.79 4.51
C VAL A 59 -14.35 -0.86 5.71
N PHE A 60 -14.68 0.43 5.53
CA PHE A 60 -14.59 1.42 6.61
C PHE A 60 -15.68 1.27 7.68
N ASN A 61 -16.82 0.65 7.32
CA ASN A 61 -17.85 0.28 8.28
C ASN A 61 -17.57 -1.07 8.97
N HIS A 62 -16.55 -1.82 8.53
CA HIS A 62 -16.19 -3.09 9.15
C HIS A 62 -15.55 -2.85 10.53
N ASN A 63 -16.00 -3.61 11.54
CA ASN A 63 -15.40 -3.53 12.86
C ASN A 63 -14.13 -4.39 12.90
N ILE A 64 -12.97 -3.74 12.69
CA ILE A 64 -11.67 -4.40 12.62
C ILE A 64 -11.25 -4.90 14.01
N THR A 65 -11.03 -6.21 14.15
CA THR A 65 -10.49 -6.79 15.39
C THR A 65 -8.98 -6.58 15.49
N LYS A 66 -8.44 -6.77 16.70
CA LYS A 66 -7.00 -6.72 16.94
C LYS A 66 -6.26 -7.76 16.11
N GLU A 67 -6.81 -8.97 15.98
CA GLU A 67 -6.22 -10.06 15.21
C GLU A 67 -6.18 -9.74 13.72
N GLN A 68 -7.25 -9.15 13.18
CA GLN A 68 -7.29 -8.69 11.79
C GLN A 68 -6.24 -7.59 11.52
N HIS A 69 -6.11 -6.63 12.45
CA HIS A 69 -5.07 -5.62 12.34
C HIS A 69 -3.65 -6.21 12.43
N LEU A 70 -3.41 -7.16 13.34
CA LEU A 70 -2.12 -7.85 13.42
C LEU A 70 -1.81 -8.63 12.13
N ARG A 71 -2.84 -9.22 11.50
CA ARG A 71 -2.68 -9.90 10.21
C ARG A 71 -2.29 -8.93 9.09
N SER A 72 -2.90 -7.74 9.03
CA SER A 72 -2.54 -6.73 8.03
C SER A 72 -1.08 -6.26 8.19
N LEU A 73 -0.58 -6.15 9.42
CA LEU A 73 0.83 -5.83 9.67
C LEU A 73 1.78 -6.93 9.21
N GLN A 74 1.44 -8.21 9.40
CA GLN A 74 2.25 -9.32 8.88
C GLN A 74 2.37 -9.26 7.36
N ILE A 75 1.25 -9.05 6.67
CA ILE A 75 1.21 -8.93 5.21
C ILE A 75 2.02 -7.72 4.75
N PHE A 76 1.95 -6.59 5.45
CA PHE A 76 2.79 -5.43 5.15
C PHE A 76 4.29 -5.77 5.17
N TYR A 77 4.78 -6.47 6.20
CA TYR A 77 6.19 -6.86 6.25
C TYR A 77 6.56 -7.85 5.15
N GLU A 78 5.67 -8.81 4.83
CA GLU A 78 5.86 -9.73 3.71
C GLU A 78 5.96 -8.99 2.36
N LEU A 79 5.15 -7.95 2.16
CA LEU A 79 5.17 -7.10 0.96
C LEU A 79 6.44 -6.26 0.87
N VAL A 80 6.94 -5.73 2.00
CA VAL A 80 8.20 -4.98 2.05
C VAL A 80 9.38 -5.86 1.64
N GLU A 81 9.47 -7.08 2.16
CA GLU A 81 10.57 -7.99 1.79
C GLU A 81 10.50 -8.36 0.30
N GLN A 82 9.31 -8.70 -0.21
CA GLN A 82 9.11 -8.98 -1.64
C GLN A 82 9.50 -7.79 -2.53
N PHE A 83 9.11 -6.58 -2.16
CA PHE A 83 9.46 -5.39 -2.92
C PHE A 83 10.98 -5.17 -2.96
N LYS A 84 11.68 -5.37 -1.84
CA LYS A 84 13.15 -5.27 -1.80
C LYS A 84 13.80 -6.31 -2.72
N ASP A 85 13.37 -7.56 -2.64
CA ASP A 85 13.92 -8.66 -3.45
C ASP A 85 13.75 -8.39 -4.95
N GLU A 86 12.56 -7.94 -5.36
CA GLU A 86 12.27 -7.59 -6.76
C GLU A 86 13.04 -6.34 -7.21
N PHE A 87 13.22 -5.35 -6.33
CA PHE A 87 13.96 -4.13 -6.66
C PHE A 87 15.48 -4.32 -6.72
N GLU A 88 16.03 -5.26 -5.94
CA GLU A 88 17.45 -5.65 -6.01
C GLU A 88 17.72 -6.51 -7.25
N SER A 89 16.82 -7.43 -7.61
CA SER A 89 16.96 -8.30 -8.79
C SER A 89 16.89 -7.56 -10.13
N ASN A 90 16.24 -6.38 -10.16
CA ASN A 90 16.12 -5.56 -11.36
C ASN A 90 17.33 -4.63 -11.62
N LYS A 91 18.42 -4.77 -10.84
CA LYS A 91 19.65 -3.98 -10.99
C LYS A 91 20.80 -4.73 -11.67
N ASP A 92 20.60 -6.00 -12.01
CA ASP A 92 21.50 -6.85 -12.80
C ASP A 92 21.13 -6.86 -14.29
#